data_AF-A0A2G9N9A7-F1
#
_entry.id   AF-A0A2G9N9A7-F1
#
_cell.length_a   1.000
_cell.length_b   1.000
_cell.length_c   1.000
_cell.angle_alpha   90.00
_cell.angle_beta   90.00
_cell.angle_gamma   90.00
#
_symmetry.space_group_name_H-M   'P 1'
#
loop_
_entity.id
_entity.type
_entity.pdbx_description
1 polymer ?
#
loop_
_entity_poly.entity_id
_entity_poly.type
_entity_poly.pdbx_seq_one_letter_code
_entity_poly.pdbx_strand_id
1 'polypeptide(L)'
;MGQKIQQLQSMQQNLQNIVMHKQQVESQLIELNSALKEIFTTAQAYKIVGKIMIASSKDQLQQELEDQREVANIRLKSILKQEESFKHSIEDLQQEVVKELQEEKNEQ
;
A
#
# COMPACT_ATOMS: atom_id res chain seq x y z
N MET A 1 13.05 -18.26 -22.91
CA MET A 1 13.42 -18.71 -21.55
C MET A 1 14.19 -17.72 -20.65
N GLY A 2 15.51 -17.53 -20.75
CA GLY A 2 16.30 -16.82 -19.70
C GLY A 2 15.88 -15.38 -19.41
N GLN A 3 15.51 -14.61 -20.44
CA GLN A 3 14.99 -13.25 -20.30
C GLN A 3 13.63 -13.21 -19.59
N LYS A 4 12.73 -14.16 -19.88
CA LYS A 4 11.40 -14.22 -19.24
C LYS A 4 11.49 -14.56 -17.75
N ILE A 5 12.44 -15.44 -17.37
CA ILE A 5 12.72 -15.74 -15.95
C ILE A 5 13.24 -14.50 -15.22
N GLN A 6 14.17 -13.74 -15.82
CA GLN A 6 14.67 -12.49 -15.24
C GLN A 6 13.56 -11.43 -15.10
N GLN A 7 12.69 -11.33 -16.11
CA GLN A 7 11.53 -10.44 -16.06
C GLN A 7 10.56 -10.85 -14.94
N LEU A 8 10.25 -12.14 -14.80
CA LEU A 8 9.39 -12.67 -13.73
C LEU A 8 9.96 -12.36 -12.34
N GLN A 9 11.26 -12.59 -12.13
CA GLN A 9 11.94 -12.26 -10.88
C GLN A 9 11.87 -10.76 -10.57
N SER A 10 12.07 -9.91 -11.58
CA SER A 10 11.98 -8.45 -11.43
C SER A 10 10.56 -8.01 -11.06
N MET A 11 9.53 -8.61 -11.68
CA MET A 11 8.13 -8.32 -11.34
C MET A 11 7.76 -8.77 -9.93
N GLN A 12 8.27 -9.92 -9.48
CA GLN A 12 8.10 -10.39 -8.09
C GLN A 12 8.73 -9.43 -7.08
N GLN A 13 9.93 -8.91 -7.37
CA GLN A 13 10.57 -7.88 -6.52
C GLN A 13 9.75 -6.59 -6.47
N ASN A 14 9.20 -6.15 -7.61
CA ASN A 14 8.32 -4.98 -7.64
C ASN A 14 7.02 -5.20 -6.86
N LEU A 15 6.42 -6.39 -6.94
CA LEU A 15 5.25 -6.73 -6.13
C LEU A 15 5.56 -6.66 -4.63
N GLN A 16 6.74 -7.11 -4.20
CA GLN A 16 7.16 -7.00 -2.80
C GLN A 16 7.22 -5.53 -2.33
N ASN A 17 7.71 -4.61 -3.17
CA ASN A 17 7.70 -3.18 -2.87
C ASN A 17 6.28 -2.61 -2.76
N ILE A 18 5.36 -3.03 -3.65
CA ILE A 18 3.95 -2.63 -3.60
C ILE A 18 3.30 -3.10 -2.29
N VAL A 19 3.54 -4.35 -1.88
CA VAL A 19 3.02 -4.91 -0.62
C VAL A 19 3.55 -4.14 0.59
N MET A 20 4.84 -3.78 0.59
CA MET A 20 5.43 -2.97 1.66
C MET A 20 4.77 -1.58 1.75
N HIS A 21 4.54 -0.92 0.61
CA HIS A 21 3.82 0.35 0.58
C HIS A 21 2.37 0.23 1.04
N LYS A 22 1.69 -0.88 0.73
CA LYS A 22 0.34 -1.17 1.24
C LYS A 22 0.34 -1.21 2.76
N GLN A 23 1.22 -2.00 3.35
CA GLN A 23 1.32 -2.17 4.80
C GLN A 23 1.60 -0.83 5.51
N GLN A 24 2.43 0.02 4.92
CA GLN A 24 2.70 1.35 5.47
C GLN A 24 1.42 2.23 5.52
N VAL A 25 0.62 2.21 4.45
CA VAL A 25 -0.63 2.99 4.40
C VAL A 25 -1.70 2.40 5.32
N GLU A 26 -1.78 1.07 5.42
CA GLU A 26 -2.67 0.39 6.38
C GLU A 26 -2.32 0.76 7.83
N SER A 27 -1.04 0.78 8.19
CA SER A 27 -0.59 1.23 9.52
C SER A 27 -0.99 2.69 9.78
N GLN A 28 -0.76 3.58 8.80
CA GLN A 28 -1.17 4.98 8.90
C GLN A 28 -2.69 5.12 9.11
N LEU A 29 -3.50 4.34 8.41
CA LEU A 29 -4.95 4.33 8.59
C LEU A 29 -5.38 3.86 9.98
N ILE A 30 -4.69 2.85 10.54
CA ILE A 30 -4.96 2.38 11.91
C ILE A 30 -4.69 3.49 12.93
N GLU A 31 -3.57 4.21 12.78
CA GLU A 31 -3.21 5.34 13.64
C GLU A 31 -4.23 6.48 13.52
N LEU A 32 -4.62 6.86 12.30
CA LEU A 32 -5.62 7.91 12.05
C LEU A 32 -6.99 7.56 12.61
N ASN A 33 -7.43 6.31 12.44
CA ASN A 33 -8.70 5.85 12.98
C ASN A 33 -8.68 5.83 14.52
N SER A 34 -7.56 5.45 15.11
CA SER A 34 -7.36 5.51 16.57
C SER A 34 -7.41 6.96 17.08
N ALA A 35 -6.73 7.89 16.41
CA ALA A 35 -6.72 9.30 16.76
C ALA A 35 -8.12 9.93 16.65
N LEU A 36 -8.84 9.64 15.56
CA LEU A 36 -10.22 10.08 15.37
C LEU A 36 -11.17 9.53 16.43
N LYS A 37 -10.93 8.34 16.96
CA LYS A 37 -11.74 7.78 18.05
C LYS A 37 -11.52 8.53 19.36
N GLU A 38 -10.25 8.83 19.69
CA GLU A 38 -9.88 9.44 20.97
C GLU A 38 -10.14 10.96 21.03
N ILE A 39 -10.21 11.65 19.88
CA ILE A 39 -10.44 13.10 19.87
C ILE A 39 -11.82 13.49 20.44
N PHE A 40 -12.81 12.60 20.33
CA PHE A 40 -14.15 12.81 20.87
C PHE A 40 -14.20 12.81 22.40
N THR A 41 -13.30 12.08 23.06
CA THR A 41 -13.30 11.88 24.53
C THR A 41 -12.25 12.73 25.25
N THR A 42 -11.23 13.20 24.52
CA THR A 42 -10.16 14.05 25.05
C THR A 42 -10.69 15.41 25.54
N ALA A 43 -10.06 16.07 26.53
CA ALA A 43 -10.49 17.40 26.98
C ALA A 43 -9.89 18.55 26.14
N GLN A 44 -8.59 18.46 25.81
CA GLN A 44 -7.83 19.46 25.07
C GLN A 44 -7.00 18.78 23.99
N ALA A 45 -6.93 19.37 22.80
CA ALA A 45 -6.20 18.81 21.68
C ALA A 45 -5.09 19.77 21.23
N TYR A 46 -3.97 19.19 20.82
CA TYR A 46 -2.78 19.92 20.43
C TYR A 46 -2.21 19.35 19.13
N LYS A 47 -1.68 20.22 18.29
CA LYS A 47 -0.99 19.87 17.04
C LYS A 47 0.50 20.12 17.18
N ILE A 48 1.33 19.23 16.66
CA ILE A 48 2.76 19.46 16.53
C ILE A 48 3.04 20.08 15.15
N VAL A 49 3.73 21.21 15.13
CA VAL A 49 4.20 21.88 13.90
C VAL A 49 5.68 22.16 14.04
N GLY A 50 6.51 21.42 13.30
CA GLY A 50 7.97 21.51 13.43
C GLY A 50 8.42 21.11 14.83
N LYS A 51 8.98 22.06 15.60
CA LYS A 51 9.47 21.85 16.97
C LYS A 51 8.53 22.43 18.04
N ILE A 52 7.36 22.93 17.66
CA ILE A 52 6.40 23.55 18.59
C ILE A 52 5.09 22.77 18.64
N MET A 53 4.40 22.89 19.77
CA MET A 53 3.06 22.35 20.00
C MET A 53 2.07 23.51 20.11
N ILE A 54 0.98 23.44 19.36
CA ILE A 54 -0.02 24.51 19.24
C ILE A 54 -1.35 23.95 19.72
N ALA A 55 -1.99 24.64 20.66
CA ALA A 55 -3.36 24.31 21.07
C ALA A 55 -4.31 24.52 19.88
N SER A 56 -5.17 23.56 19.61
CA SER A 56 -6.12 23.61 18.49
C SER A 56 -7.50 23.22 18.97
N SER A 57 -8.54 23.70 18.28
CA SER A 57 -9.89 23.20 18.57
C SER A 57 -9.99 21.74 18.14
N LYS A 58 -10.83 20.98 18.87
CA LYS A 58 -11.08 19.58 18.54
C LYS A 58 -11.69 19.43 17.16
N ASP A 59 -12.67 20.26 16.83
CA ASP A 59 -13.37 20.19 15.55
C ASP A 59 -12.41 20.40 14.36
N GLN A 60 -11.48 21.37 14.49
CA GLN A 60 -10.46 21.59 13.46
C GLN A 60 -9.53 20.39 13.33
N LEU A 61 -9.02 19.86 14.45
CA LEU A 61 -8.14 18.69 14.43
C LEU A 61 -8.85 17.42 13.93
N GLN A 62 -10.13 17.27 14.24
CA GLN A 62 -10.94 16.16 13.76
C GLN A 62 -11.06 16.24 12.24
N GLN A 63 -11.42 17.41 11.70
CA GLN A 63 -11.51 17.62 10.26
C GLN A 63 -10.17 17.35 9.56
N GLU A 64 -9.06 17.85 10.12
CA GLU A 64 -7.73 17.58 9.58
C GLU A 64 -7.38 16.08 9.55
N LEU A 65 -7.72 15.35 10.61
CA LEU A 65 -7.52 13.89 10.68
C LEU A 65 -8.43 13.13 9.70
N GLU A 66 -9.67 13.58 9.51
CA GLU A 66 -10.60 13.01 8.53
C GLU A 66 -10.10 13.20 7.09
N ASP A 67 -9.62 14.40 6.75
CA ASP A 67 -9.04 14.70 5.44
C ASP A 67 -7.80 13.82 5.19
N GLN A 68 -6.92 13.67 6.18
CA GLN A 68 -5.75 12.79 6.07
C GLN A 68 -6.13 11.33 5.87
N ARG A 69 -7.16 10.86 6.59
CA ARG A 69 -7.69 9.50 6.44
C ARG A 69 -8.27 9.28 5.06
N GLU A 70 -8.98 10.26 4.51
CA GLU A 70 -9.55 10.15 3.15
C GLU A 70 -8.45 10.06 2.09
N VAL A 71 -7.42 10.89 2.19
CA VAL A 71 -6.24 10.80 1.30
C VAL A 71 -5.56 9.42 1.42
N ALA A 72 -5.37 8.91 2.64
CA ALA A 72 -4.78 7.60 2.86
C ALA A 72 -5.64 6.45 2.28
N ASN A 73 -6.98 6.54 2.39
CA ASN A 73 -7.91 5.58 1.79
C ASN A 73 -7.85 5.59 0.25
N ILE A 74 -7.79 6.77 -0.38
CA ILE A 74 -7.62 6.89 -1.83
C ILE A 74 -6.30 6.23 -2.26
N ARG A 75 -5.21 6.50 -1.53
CA ARG A 75 -3.91 5.89 -1.79
C ARG A 75 -3.94 4.37 -1.65
N LEU A 76 -4.56 3.84 -0.58
CA LEU A 76 -4.73 2.40 -0.38
C LEU A 76 -5.48 1.76 -1.54
N LYS A 77 -6.59 2.37 -1.97
CA LYS A 77 -7.39 1.89 -3.11
C LYS A 77 -6.58 1.85 -4.40
N SER A 78 -5.71 2.83 -4.63
CA SER A 78 -4.81 2.82 -5.79
C SER A 78 -3.77 1.70 -5.70
N ILE A 79 -3.19 1.48 -4.52
CA ILE A 79 -2.20 0.42 -4.29
C ILE A 79 -2.82 -0.96 -4.47
N LEU A 80 -4.04 -1.19 -3.99
CA LEU A 80 -4.75 -2.47 -4.16
C LEU A 80 -4.96 -2.79 -5.65
N LYS A 81 -5.35 -1.80 -6.46
CA LYS A 81 -5.48 -1.98 -7.92
C LYS A 81 -4.14 -2.30 -8.58
N GLN A 82 -3.07 -1.62 -8.16
CA GLN A 82 -1.73 -1.90 -8.67
C GLN A 82 -1.27 -3.31 -8.30
N GLU A 83 -1.48 -3.74 -7.04
CA GLU A 83 -1.17 -5.07 -6.56
C GLU A 83 -1.89 -6.16 -7.37
N GLU A 84 -3.20 -5.99 -7.59
CA GLU A 84 -4.03 -6.93 -8.36
C GLU A 84 -3.54 -7.02 -9.82
N SER A 85 -3.31 -5.88 -10.47
CA SER A 85 -2.78 -5.86 -11.85
C SER A 85 -1.42 -6.54 -11.95
N PHE A 86 -0.51 -6.31 -10.99
CA PHE A 86 0.81 -6.94 -10.99
C PHE A 86 0.73 -8.44 -10.76
N LYS A 87 -0.15 -8.90 -9.85
CA LYS A 87 -0.35 -10.34 -9.61
C LYS A 87 -0.83 -11.04 -10.89
N HIS A 88 -1.81 -10.46 -11.59
CA HIS A 88 -2.28 -11.02 -12.84
C HIS A 88 -1.18 -11.12 -13.90
N SER A 89 -0.40 -10.06 -14.10
CA SER A 89 0.72 -10.10 -15.06
C SER A 89 1.83 -11.07 -14.66
N ILE A 90 2.07 -11.28 -13.37
CA ILE A 90 3.01 -12.30 -12.86
C ILE A 90 2.48 -13.70 -13.16
N GLU A 91 1.20 -13.95 -12.92
CA GLU A 91 0.55 -15.23 -13.19
C GLU A 91 0.61 -15.60 -14.68
N ASP A 92 0.30 -14.65 -15.57
CA ASP A 92 0.37 -14.85 -17.02
C ASP A 92 1.80 -15.20 -17.46
N LEU A 93 2.79 -14.42 -17.03
CA LEU A 93 4.19 -14.66 -17.37
C LEU A 93 4.71 -15.98 -16.79
N GLN A 94 4.25 -16.36 -15.59
CA GLN A 94 4.59 -17.63 -14.98
C GLN A 94 4.04 -18.80 -15.79
N GLN A 95 2.80 -18.71 -16.29
CA GLN A 95 2.21 -19.73 -17.16
C GLN A 95 2.98 -19.89 -18.47
N GLU A 96 3.37 -18.77 -19.11
CA GLU A 96 4.21 -18.81 -20.32
C GLU A 96 5.55 -19.48 -20.09
N VAL A 97 6.25 -19.15 -18.99
CA VAL A 97 7.53 -19.74 -18.64
C VAL A 97 7.41 -21.25 -18.39
N VAL A 98 6.35 -21.68 -17.69
CA VAL A 98 6.08 -23.12 -17.44
C VAL A 98 5.78 -23.87 -18.73
N LYS A 99 5.04 -23.25 -19.66
CA LYS A 99 4.73 -23.86 -20.96
C LYS A 99 5.99 -24.05 -21.81
N GLU A 100 6.84 -23.02 -21.94
CA GLU A 100 8.12 -23.11 -22.65
C GLU A 100 9.01 -24.21 -22.04
N LEU A 101 9.06 -24.32 -20.71
CA LEU A 101 9.80 -25.37 -19.99
C LEU A 101 9.34 -26.80 -20.32
N GLN A 102 8.03 -26.98 -20.52
CA GLN A 102 7.45 -28.28 -20.85
C GLN A 102 7.70 -28.66 -22.31
N GLU A 103 7.62 -27.68 -23.22
CA GLU A 103 7.89 -27.87 -24.64
C GLU A 103 9.36 -28.27 -24.88
N GLU A 104 10.32 -27.55 -24.26
CA GLU A 104 11.76 -27.89 -24.36
C GLU A 104 12.09 -29.30 -23.82
N LYS A 105 11.37 -29.77 -22.80
CA LYS A 105 11.55 -31.12 -22.24
C LYS A 105 11.00 -32.25 -23.13
N ASN A 106 10.01 -31.96 -23.96
CA ASN A 106 9.39 -32.96 -24.84
C ASN A 106 10.14 -33.10 -26.18
N GLU A 107 10.99 -32.13 -26.51
CA GLU A 107 11.85 -32.12 -27.71
C GLU A 107 13.24 -32.77 -27.49
N GLN A 108 13.58 -33.14 -26.24
CA GLN A 108 14.80 -33.86 -25.85
C GLN A 108 14.52 -35.32 -25.52
#